data_AF-A0A6L7X5R3-F1
#
_entry.id   AF-A0A6L7X5R3-F1
#
_cell.length_a   1.000
_cell.length_b   1.000
_cell.length_c   1.000
_cell.angle_alpha   90.00
_cell.angle_beta   90.00
_cell.angle_gamma   90.00
#
_symmetry.space_group_name_H-M   'P 1'
#
loop_
_entity.id
_entity.type
_entity.pdbx_description
1 polymer ?
#
loop_
_entity_poly.entity_id
_entity_poly.type
_entity_poly.pdbx_seq_one_letter_code
_entity_poly.pdbx_strand_id
1 'polypeptide(L)' 'MPANKWGTRPARIPRGKAVALDAFVRDSNKGKTKRLNAEIPAALHARVKSGCALEERDITQVVIELLEKRFPADGG' A
#
# COMPACT_ATOMS: atom_id res chain seq x y z
N MET A 1 15.05 13.48 51.35
CA MET A 1 14.67 13.58 49.93
C MET A 1 14.39 12.17 49.42
N PRO A 2 13.22 11.87 48.81
CA PRO A 2 12.94 10.51 48.35
C PRO A 2 13.84 10.15 47.16
N ALA A 3 14.39 8.94 47.16
CA ALA A 3 15.28 8.46 46.11
C ALA A 3 14.49 8.12 44.84
N ASN A 4 14.75 8.84 43.75
CA ASN A 4 14.13 8.60 42.46
C ASN A 4 14.72 7.32 41.86
N LYS A 5 13.90 6.28 41.67
CA LYS A 5 14.30 4.97 41.13
C LYS A 5 14.54 5.00 39.61
N TRP A 6 15.49 5.81 39.15
CA TRP A 6 16.06 5.61 37.81
C TRP A 6 16.98 4.39 37.82
N GLY A 7 16.81 3.49 36.86
CA GLY A 7 17.63 2.26 36.73
C GLY A 7 17.02 0.99 37.34
N THR A 8 15.86 1.08 37.99
CA THR A 8 15.10 -0.15 38.33
C THR A 8 14.36 -0.61 37.09
N ARG A 9 14.73 -1.78 36.57
CA ARG A 9 14.05 -2.39 35.41
C ARG A 9 12.58 -2.60 35.80
N PRO A 10 11.60 -2.02 35.08
CA PRO A 10 10.19 -2.19 35.42
C PRO A 10 9.85 -3.69 35.38
N ALA A 11 9.02 -4.12 36.33
CA ALA A 11 8.56 -5.50 36.39
C ALA A 11 8.06 -5.95 35.01
N ARG A 12 8.44 -7.17 34.61
CA ARG A 12 8.16 -7.73 33.30
C ARG A 12 6.64 -7.80 33.08
N ILE A 13 6.09 -6.80 32.39
CA ILE A 13 4.70 -6.82 31.91
C ILE A 13 4.58 -8.08 31.03
N PRO A 14 3.59 -8.96 31.27
CA PRO A 14 3.40 -10.11 30.39
C PRO A 14 3.23 -9.59 28.97
N ARG A 15 4.07 -10.07 28.05
CA ARG A 15 4.02 -9.70 26.64
C ARG A 15 2.66 -10.14 26.09
N GLY A 16 1.70 -9.21 26.09
CA GLY A 16 0.49 -9.32 25.30
C GLY A 16 0.89 -9.65 23.86
N LYS A 17 0.20 -10.61 23.26
CA LYS A 17 0.49 -11.20 21.95
C LYS A 17 1.07 -10.18 20.97
N ALA A 18 2.25 -10.49 20.43
CA ALA A 18 2.97 -9.74 19.39
C ALA A 18 2.25 -9.75 18.02
N VAL A 19 0.92 -9.70 18.02
CA VAL A 19 0.06 -9.75 16.83
C VAL A 19 -0.37 -8.34 16.41
N ALA A 20 -0.18 -7.33 17.27
CA ALA A 20 -0.72 -5.99 17.03
C ALA A 20 0.12 -5.12 16.09
N LEU A 21 1.45 -5.29 16.01
CA LEU A 21 2.29 -4.42 15.15
C LEU A 21 2.14 -4.73 13.66
N ASP A 22 2.04 -6.01 13.29
CA ASP A 22 1.87 -6.44 11.89
C ASP A 22 0.49 -6.06 11.33
N ALA A 23 -0.51 -5.91 12.20
CA ALA A 23 -1.86 -5.49 11.85
C ALA A 23 -1.96 -3.99 11.51
N PHE A 24 -1.05 -3.14 12.01
CA PHE A 24 -1.02 -1.71 11.69
C PHE A 24 -0.51 -1.43 10.27
N VAL A 25 0.31 -2.32 9.71
CA VAL A 25 0.79 -2.20 8.31
C VAL A 25 -0.28 -2.63 7.32
N ARG A 26 -1.31 -3.36 7.78
CA ARG A 26 -2.47 -3.72 6.98
C ARG A 26 -3.43 -2.55 6.90
N ASP A 27 -3.10 -1.64 5.99
CA ASP A 27 -3.98 -0.62 5.39
C ASP A 27 -5.35 -1.25 5.07
N SER A 28 -6.25 -1.21 6.05
CA SER A 28 -7.59 -1.80 5.99
C SER A 28 -8.60 -0.85 5.34
N ASN A 29 -8.12 0.24 4.72
CA ASN A 29 -8.96 1.29 4.15
C ASN A 29 -8.79 1.45 2.63
N LYS A 30 -7.82 0.76 2.01
CA LYS A 30 -7.83 0.53 0.56
C LYS A 30 -8.77 -0.64 0.29
N GLY A 31 -9.97 -0.32 -0.24
CA GLY A 31 -10.95 -1.31 -0.67
C GLY A 31 -10.32 -2.45 -1.48
N LYS A 32 -10.94 -3.65 -1.49
CA LYS A 32 -10.39 -4.91 -2.05
C LYS A 32 -9.59 -4.74 -3.35
N THR A 33 -8.30 -4.42 -3.25
CA THR A 33 -7.41 -4.28 -4.40
C THR A 33 -6.89 -5.66 -4.78
N LYS A 34 -7.11 -6.09 -6.02
CA LYS A 34 -6.44 -7.27 -6.58
C LYS A 34 -5.20 -6.85 -7.37
N ARG A 35 -4.12 -7.62 -7.26
CA ARG A 35 -2.92 -7.41 -8.07
C ARG A 35 -3.19 -7.87 -9.50
N LEU A 36 -2.94 -7.00 -10.48
CA LEU A 36 -2.96 -7.35 -11.90
C LEU A 36 -1.53 -7.73 -12.32
N ASN A 37 -1.30 -9.02 -12.60
CA ASN A 37 -0.07 -9.47 -13.23
C ASN A 37 -0.33 -9.58 -14.74
N ALA A 38 0.28 -8.70 -15.52
CA ALA A 38 0.11 -8.65 -16.96
C ALA A 38 1.49 -8.51 -17.62
N GLU A 39 1.76 -9.35 -18.61
CA GLU A 39 2.95 -9.24 -19.44
C GLU A 39 2.65 -8.28 -20.59
N ILE A 40 3.38 -7.17 -20.63
CA ILE A 40 3.26 -6.17 -21.70
C ILE A 40 4.60 -6.04 -22.45
N PRO A 41 4.57 -5.79 -23.77
CA PRO A 41 5.80 -5.57 -24.54
C PRO A 41 6.62 -4.41 -23.95
N ALA A 42 7.94 -4.60 -23.84
CA ALA A 42 8.84 -3.60 -23.24
C ALA A 42 8.74 -2.22 -23.92
N ALA A 43 8.55 -2.20 -25.24
CA ALA A 43 8.36 -0.96 -26.00
C ALA A 43 7.08 -0.21 -25.60
N LEU A 44 5.98 -0.93 -25.33
CA LEU A 44 4.74 -0.34 -24.86
C LEU A 44 4.90 0.21 -23.44
N HIS A 45 5.54 -0.55 -22.55
CA HIS A 45 5.83 -0.11 -21.18
C HIS A 45 6.68 1.17 -21.16
N ALA A 46 7.70 1.29 -22.01
CA ALA A 46 8.52 2.49 -22.12
C ALA A 46 7.72 3.72 -22.57
N ARG A 47 6.79 3.55 -23.53
CA ARG A 47 5.89 4.63 -23.98
C ARG A 47 4.92 5.07 -22.89
N VAL A 48 4.33 4.12 -22.18
CA VAL A 48 3.42 4.43 -21.06
C VAL A 48 4.18 5.14 -19.95
N LYS A 49 5.37 4.67 -19.59
CA LYS A 49 6.21 5.29 -18.55
C LYS A 49 6.63 6.71 -18.90
N SER A 50 7.02 6.95 -20.15
CA SER A 50 7.40 8.31 -20.61
C SER A 50 6.20 9.26 -20.63
N GLY A 51 5.02 8.80 -21.07
CA GLY A 51 3.79 9.60 -20.99
C GLY A 51 3.40 9.93 -19.55
N CYS A 52 3.44 8.95 -18.65
CA CYS A 52 3.12 9.15 -17.23
C CYS A 52 4.10 10.13 -16.54
N ALA A 53 5.38 10.10 -16.92
CA ALA A 53 6.38 11.03 -16.40
C ALA A 53 6.13 12.48 -16.82
N LEU A 54 5.55 12.71 -18.00
CA LEU A 54 5.21 14.05 -18.48
C LEU A 54 3.95 14.62 -17.80
N GLU A 55 3.01 13.74 -17.43
CA GLU A 55 1.75 14.11 -16.79
C GLU A 55 1.85 14.15 -15.25
N GLU A 56 3.00 13.82 -14.66
CA GLU A 56 3.20 13.64 -13.21
C GLU A 56 2.20 12.66 -12.58
N ARG A 57 1.77 11.64 -13.35
CA ARG A 57 0.79 10.63 -12.90
C ARG A 57 1.45 9.27 -12.70
N ASP A 58 0.91 8.50 -11.76
CA ASP A 58 1.30 7.11 -11.59
C ASP A 58 0.82 6.23 -12.74
N ILE A 59 1.68 5.32 -13.20
CA ILE A 59 1.34 4.32 -14.23
C ILE A 59 0.11 3.53 -13.82
N THR A 60 -0.01 3.18 -12.54
CA THR A 60 -1.15 2.43 -12.00
C THR A 60 -2.47 3.19 -12.16
N GLN A 61 -2.47 4.51 -11.93
CA GLN A 61 -3.64 5.36 -12.11
C GLN A 61 -4.07 5.41 -13.57
N VAL A 62 -3.12 5.56 -14.49
CA VAL A 62 -3.38 5.58 -15.94
C VAL A 62 -3.96 4.25 -16.42
N VAL A 63 -3.41 3.12 -15.94
CA VAL A 63 -3.93 1.78 -16.27
C VAL A 63 -5.35 1.57 -15.71
N ILE A 64 -5.62 2.02 -14.49
CA ILE A 64 -6.96 1.94 -13.88
C ILE A 64 -7.96 2.76 -14.71
N GLU A 65 -7.64 4.02 -15.03
CA GLU A 65 -8.52 4.90 -15.80
C GLU A 65 -8.81 4.33 -17.21
N LEU A 66 -7.80 3.74 -17.86
CA LEU A 66 -7.98 3.08 -19.15
C LEU A 66 -8.92 1.86 -19.04
N LEU A 67 -8.77 1.07 -17.96
CA LEU A 67 -9.62 -0.09 -17.69
C LEU A 67 -11.05 0.34 -17.37
N GLU A 68 -11.26 1.39 -16.58
CA GLU A 68 -12.59 1.93 -16.25
C GLU A 68 -13.31 2.49 -17.48
N LYS A 69 -12.58 3.19 -18.38
CA LYS A 69 -13.14 3.66 -19.66
C LYS A 69 -13.57 2.51 -20.58
N ARG A 70 -12.84 1.38 -20.53
CA ARG A 70 -13.11 0.22 -21.40
C ARG A 70 -14.16 -0.72 -20.81
N PHE A 71 -14.22 -0.85 -19.49
CA PHE A 71 -15.13 -1.70 -18.74
C PHE A 71 -15.87 -0.85 -17.69
N PRO A 72 -16.89 -0.09 -18.09
CA PRO A 72 -17.68 0.70 -17.15
C PRO A 72 -18.39 -0.22 -16.16
N ALA A 73 -18.60 0.26 -14.94
CA ALA A 73 -19.28 -0.48 -13.87
C ALA A 73 -20.75 -0.84 -14.20
N ASP A 74 -21.36 -0.15 -15.18
CA ASP A 74 -22.73 -0.37 -15.66
C ASP A 74 -22.87 -1.46 -16.74
N GLY A 75 -21.92 -2.39 -16.84
CA GLY A 75 -21.92 -3.46 -17.84
C GLY A 75 -22.25 -4.84 -17.27
N GLY A 76 -23.48 -5.06 -16.80
CA GLY A 76 -24.01 -6.38 -16.40
C GLY A 76 -25.32 -6.31 -15.62
#